data_AF-A0AAQ1GJC8-F1
#
_entry.id   AF-A0AAQ1GJC8-F1
#
_cell.length_a   1.000
_cell.length_b   1.000
_cell.length_c   1.000
_cell.angle_alpha   90.00
_cell.angle_beta   90.00
_cell.angle_gamma   90.00
#
_symmetry.space_group_name_H-M   'P 1'
#
loop_
_entity.id
_entity.type
_entity.pdbx_description
1 polymer ?
#
loop_
_entity_poly.entity_id
_entity_poly.type
_entity_poly.pdbx_seq_one_letter_code
_entity_poly.pdbx_strand_id
1 'polypeptide(L)'
;MSFGENVKHIRHLLGWTRSEMLKRLCPNANGKERARVSQQVYQLERRSSRRSELLLPISELFGIAPSVLLNRDLTSLTLPEVKLLRDDPNSPVPGDLIAIAGRFALATGEARAIVEKVIAVDRDHPQLVPKLSVILDAYLDGVRVHSRRR
;
A
#
# COMPACT_ATOMS: atom_id res chain seq x y z
N MET A 1 -18.32 10.57 -13.35
CA MET A 1 -17.27 9.71 -12.80
C MET A 1 -16.15 10.56 -12.24
N SER A 2 -15.68 10.24 -11.05
CA SER A 2 -14.88 11.17 -10.25
C SER A 2 -13.59 10.57 -9.70
N PHE A 3 -12.59 11.44 -9.54
CA PHE A 3 -11.34 11.17 -8.84
C PHE A 3 -11.57 10.42 -7.51
N GLY A 4 -12.60 10.79 -6.75
CA GLY A 4 -12.95 10.15 -5.49
C GLY A 4 -13.35 8.67 -5.62
N GLU A 5 -14.07 8.31 -6.68
CA GLU A 5 -14.47 6.93 -6.95
C GLU A 5 -13.24 6.07 -7.30
N ASN A 6 -12.35 6.60 -8.14
CA ASN A 6 -11.08 5.95 -8.47
C ASN A 6 -10.24 5.70 -7.21
N VAL A 7 -10.11 6.71 -6.34
CA VAL A 7 -9.35 6.59 -5.08
C VAL A 7 -9.97 5.55 -4.15
N LYS A 8 -11.29 5.59 -3.96
CA LYS A 8 -12.01 4.64 -3.12
C LYS A 8 -11.84 3.20 -3.63
N HIS A 9 -11.94 3.01 -4.95
CA HIS A 9 -11.78 1.71 -5.59
C HIS A 9 -10.36 1.15 -5.43
N ILE A 10 -9.34 1.92 -5.77
CA ILE A 10 -7.93 1.52 -5.61
C ILE A 10 -7.65 1.18 -4.14
N ARG A 11 -8.13 2.01 -3.19
CA ARG A 11 -7.99 1.73 -1.76
C ARG A 11 -8.62 0.39 -1.37
N HIS A 12 -9.78 0.03 -1.93
CA HIS A 12 -10.41 -1.27 -1.69
C HIS A 12 -9.64 -2.44 -2.30
N LEU A 13 -9.13 -2.29 -3.53
CA LEU A 13 -8.28 -3.31 -4.17
C LEU A 13 -7.01 -3.60 -3.35
N LEU A 14 -6.45 -2.56 -2.72
CA LEU A 14 -5.29 -2.67 -1.84
C LEU A 14 -5.62 -3.20 -0.43
N GLY A 15 -6.90 -3.43 -0.11
CA GLY A 15 -7.34 -3.86 1.21
C GLY A 15 -7.17 -2.81 2.31
N TRP A 16 -7.04 -1.53 1.95
CA TRP A 16 -6.76 -0.46 2.92
C TRP A 16 -8.03 0.10 3.55
N THR A 17 -8.00 0.28 4.86
CA THR A 17 -8.98 1.13 5.54
C THR A 17 -8.65 2.61 5.29
N ARG A 18 -9.62 3.51 5.49
CA ARG A 18 -9.35 4.96 5.44
C ARG A 18 -8.25 5.38 6.43
N SER A 19 -8.23 4.81 7.63
CA SER A 19 -7.19 5.07 8.63
C SER A 19 -5.80 4.67 8.12
N GLU A 20 -5.72 3.54 7.44
CA GLU A 20 -4.48 2.99 6.89
C GLU A 20 -3.96 3.86 5.73
N MET A 21 -4.86 4.34 4.87
CA MET A 21 -4.52 5.34 3.85
C MET A 21 -4.02 6.65 4.47
N LEU A 22 -4.66 7.15 5.53
CA LEU A 22 -4.25 8.39 6.19
C LEU A 22 -2.85 8.30 6.82
N LYS A 23 -2.51 7.16 7.44
CA LYS A 23 -1.14 6.92 7.96
C LYS A 23 -0.09 6.98 6.86
N ARG A 24 -0.40 6.55 5.64
CA ARG A 24 0.53 6.59 4.49
C ARG A 24 0.59 7.96 3.83
N LEU A 25 -0.55 8.63 3.69
CA LEU A 25 -0.61 9.98 3.12
C LEU A 25 0.15 10.99 4.00
N CYS A 26 0.04 10.84 5.32
CA CYS A 26 0.58 11.81 6.27
C CYS A 26 1.22 11.11 7.48
N PRO A 27 2.36 10.43 7.31
CA PRO A 27 2.98 9.63 8.37
C PRO A 27 3.41 10.49 9.57
N ASN A 28 3.89 11.70 9.31
CA ASN A 28 4.42 12.63 10.32
C ASN A 28 3.42 13.70 10.77
N ALA A 29 2.16 13.65 10.30
CA ALA A 29 1.18 14.68 10.63
C ALA A 29 0.80 14.67 12.11
N ASN A 30 0.69 15.86 12.68
CA ASN A 30 0.15 16.04 14.03
C ASN A 30 -1.37 15.77 14.04
N GLY A 31 -1.98 15.73 15.24
CA GLY A 31 -3.40 15.38 15.40
C GLY A 31 -4.36 16.30 14.62
N LYS A 32 -4.05 17.60 14.52
CA LYS A 32 -4.90 18.58 13.79
C LYS A 32 -4.78 18.39 12.27
N GLU A 33 -3.57 18.23 11.77
CA GLU A 33 -3.32 17.95 10.34
C GLU A 33 -3.97 16.64 9.90
N ARG A 34 -3.81 15.58 10.71
CA ARG A 34 -4.41 14.28 10.41
C ARG A 34 -5.93 14.34 10.36
N ALA A 35 -6.57 15.10 11.26
CA ALA A 35 -8.01 15.33 11.24
C ALA A 35 -8.46 16.09 9.98
N ARG A 36 -7.72 17.14 9.59
CA ARG A 36 -7.99 17.90 8.36
C ARG A 36 -7.91 17.00 7.13
N VAL A 37 -6.82 16.24 6.98
CA VAL A 37 -6.64 15.33 5.84
C VAL A 37 -7.69 14.22 5.83
N SER A 38 -8.05 13.68 7.01
CA SER A 38 -9.14 12.72 7.15
C SER A 38 -10.47 13.25 6.60
N GLN A 39 -10.79 14.51 6.93
CA GLN A 39 -12.00 15.15 6.43
C GLN A 39 -11.94 15.37 4.91
N GLN A 40 -10.77 15.78 4.38
CA GLN A 40 -10.56 15.94 2.94
C GLN A 40 -10.69 14.60 2.18
N VAL A 41 -10.11 13.51 2.69
CA VAL A 41 -10.25 12.16 2.11
C VAL A 41 -11.71 11.71 2.15
N TYR A 42 -12.41 11.91 3.28
CA TYR A 42 -13.83 11.58 3.38
C TYR A 42 -14.69 12.36 2.39
N GLN A 43 -14.45 13.67 2.27
CA GLN A 43 -15.15 14.50 1.29
C GLN A 43 -14.81 14.10 -0.14
N LEU A 44 -13.57 13.75 -0.42
CA LEU A 44 -13.13 13.25 -1.72
C LEU A 44 -13.86 11.96 -2.10
N GLU A 45 -13.94 10.98 -1.21
CA GLU A 45 -14.62 9.71 -1.51
C GLU A 45 -16.15 9.84 -1.62
N ARG A 46 -16.76 10.84 -0.97
CA ARG A 46 -18.22 11.07 -1.03
C ARG A 46 -18.66 12.06 -2.10
N ARG A 47 -17.81 13.04 -2.45
CA ARG A 47 -18.12 14.09 -3.41
C ARG A 47 -17.24 13.91 -4.63
N SER A 48 -17.86 13.96 -5.80
CA SER A 48 -17.21 13.91 -7.11
C SER A 48 -16.35 15.15 -7.43
N SER A 49 -15.59 15.68 -6.47
CA SER A 49 -14.78 16.87 -6.67
C SER A 49 -13.55 16.56 -7.51
N ARG A 50 -13.43 17.24 -8.65
CA ARG A 50 -12.25 17.19 -9.54
C ARG A 50 -11.07 18.02 -9.02
N ARG A 51 -11.30 18.92 -8.06
CA ARG A 51 -10.26 19.76 -7.44
C ARG A 51 -10.09 19.32 -5.99
N SER A 52 -9.01 18.60 -5.72
CA SER A 52 -8.63 18.17 -4.39
C SER A 52 -7.16 18.47 -4.18
N GLU A 53 -6.84 19.10 -3.06
CA GLU A 53 -5.45 19.32 -2.60
C GLU A 53 -4.71 17.98 -2.42
N LEU A 54 -5.44 16.88 -2.30
CA LEU A 54 -4.89 15.54 -2.14
C LEU A 54 -4.51 14.87 -3.45
N LEU A 55 -4.72 15.50 -4.62
CA LEU A 55 -4.42 14.86 -5.90
C LEU A 55 -2.95 14.42 -6.01
N LEU A 56 -2.01 15.33 -5.74
CA LEU A 56 -0.58 15.03 -5.83
C LEU A 56 -0.15 14.02 -4.75
N PRO A 57 -0.47 14.21 -3.45
CA PRO A 57 -0.15 13.21 -2.43
C PRO A 57 -0.70 11.81 -2.72
N ILE A 58 -1.91 11.72 -3.28
CA ILE A 58 -2.53 10.43 -3.63
C ILE A 58 -1.87 9.83 -4.87
N SER A 59 -1.54 10.65 -5.86
CA SER A 59 -0.82 10.24 -7.06
C SER A 59 0.54 9.62 -6.70
N GLU A 60 1.30 10.28 -5.83
CA GLU A 60 2.56 9.78 -5.30
C GLU A 60 2.37 8.48 -4.50
N LEU A 61 1.37 8.46 -3.61
CA LEU A 61 1.09 7.30 -2.77
C LEU A 61 0.75 6.04 -3.59
N PHE A 62 -0.04 6.20 -4.65
CA PHE A 62 -0.39 5.08 -5.53
C PHE A 62 0.66 4.83 -6.62
N GLY A 63 1.55 5.79 -6.86
CA GLY A 63 2.48 5.78 -7.98
C GLY A 63 1.77 5.86 -9.33
N ILE A 64 0.60 6.51 -9.40
CA ILE A 64 -0.21 6.63 -10.62
C ILE A 64 -0.30 8.09 -11.01
N ALA A 65 -0.03 8.42 -12.27
CA ALA A 65 -0.03 9.79 -12.76
C ALA A 65 -1.36 10.55 -12.45
N PRO A 66 -1.32 11.84 -12.08
CA PRO A 66 -2.52 12.61 -11.74
C PRO A 66 -3.54 12.66 -12.89
N SER A 67 -3.05 12.73 -14.12
CA SER A 67 -3.88 12.75 -15.33
C SER A 67 -4.70 11.46 -15.49
N VAL A 68 -4.13 10.31 -15.14
CA VAL A 68 -4.81 9.01 -15.17
C VAL A 68 -5.88 8.96 -14.08
N LEU A 69 -5.54 9.37 -12.86
CA LEU A 69 -6.49 9.40 -11.73
C LEU A 69 -7.70 10.33 -11.96
N LEU A 70 -7.52 11.42 -12.72
CA LEU A 70 -8.57 12.39 -13.01
C LEU A 70 -9.43 12.03 -14.23
N ASN A 71 -8.81 11.49 -15.28
CA ASN A 71 -9.41 11.44 -16.62
C ASN A 71 -9.80 10.02 -17.07
N ARG A 72 -9.34 8.96 -16.40
CA ARG A 72 -9.73 7.59 -16.71
C ARG A 72 -10.68 7.02 -15.67
N ASP A 73 -11.58 6.16 -16.12
CA ASP A 73 -12.31 5.27 -15.22
C ASP A 73 -11.36 4.17 -14.76
N LEU A 74 -11.12 4.08 -13.45
CA LEU A 74 -10.32 3.01 -12.86
C LEU A 74 -11.20 2.02 -12.08
N THR A 75 -12.50 2.27 -11.98
CA THR A 75 -13.43 1.48 -11.13
C THR A 75 -13.73 0.10 -11.68
N SER A 76 -13.49 -0.13 -12.98
CA SER A 76 -13.60 -1.44 -13.63
C SER A 76 -12.31 -2.26 -13.55
N LEU A 77 -11.20 -1.65 -13.13
CA LEU A 77 -9.90 -2.32 -13.13
C LEU A 77 -9.74 -3.24 -11.92
N THR A 78 -9.03 -4.33 -12.13
CA THR A 78 -8.54 -5.24 -11.11
C THR A 78 -7.22 -4.75 -10.51
N LEU A 79 -6.80 -5.32 -9.38
CA LEU A 79 -5.53 -4.95 -8.73
C LEU A 79 -4.31 -5.11 -9.66
N PRO A 80 -4.15 -6.22 -10.43
CA PRO A 80 -3.05 -6.34 -11.39
C PRO A 80 -3.06 -5.22 -12.45
N GLU A 81 -4.22 -4.87 -12.98
CA GLU A 81 -4.34 -3.82 -14.00
C GLU A 81 -4.01 -2.44 -13.45
N VAL A 82 -4.40 -2.15 -12.20
CA VAL A 82 -4.00 -0.91 -11.50
C VAL A 82 -2.47 -0.86 -11.30
N LYS A 83 -1.82 -1.99 -11.00
CA LYS A 83 -0.36 -2.04 -10.85
C LYS A 83 0.38 -1.71 -12.15
N LEU A 84 -0.20 -2.04 -13.31
CA LEU A 84 0.37 -1.68 -14.62
C LEU A 84 0.31 -0.18 -14.93
N LEU A 85 -0.49 0.60 -14.20
CA LEU A 85 -0.57 2.05 -14.35
C LEU A 85 0.54 2.80 -13.61
N ARG A 86 1.40 2.08 -12.89
CA ARG A 86 2.49 2.66 -12.10
C ARG A 86 3.75 2.82 -12.94
N ASP A 87 4.49 3.89 -12.67
CA ASP A 87 5.77 4.16 -13.36
C ASP A 87 6.78 3.02 -13.16
N ASP A 88 6.76 2.39 -11.99
CA ASP A 88 7.43 1.11 -11.73
C ASP A 88 6.39 0.07 -11.24
N PRO A 89 5.96 -0.87 -12.11
CA PRO A 89 5.02 -1.93 -11.75
C PRO A 89 5.56 -2.89 -10.68
N ASN A 90 6.89 -2.97 -10.54
CA ASN A 90 7.57 -3.86 -9.60
C ASN A 90 7.85 -3.19 -8.25
N SER A 91 7.75 -1.85 -8.16
CA SER A 91 7.90 -1.13 -6.91
C SER A 91 6.88 -1.66 -5.90
N PRO A 92 7.28 -2.07 -4.69
CA PRO A 92 6.32 -2.55 -3.69
C PRO A 92 5.28 -1.46 -3.41
N VAL A 93 4.00 -1.84 -3.31
CA VAL A 93 3.00 -0.84 -2.90
C VAL A 93 3.33 -0.46 -1.44
N PRO A 94 3.22 0.82 -1.02
CA PRO A 94 3.46 1.20 0.38
C PRO A 94 2.65 0.38 1.41
N GLY A 95 1.55 -0.25 0.97
CA GLY A 95 0.77 -1.24 1.71
C GLY A 95 1.48 -2.56 1.95
N ASP A 96 2.16 -3.08 0.94
CA ASP A 96 2.90 -4.35 0.97
C ASP A 96 4.06 -4.23 1.98
N LEU A 97 4.77 -3.11 1.99
CA LEU A 97 5.84 -2.83 2.97
C LEU A 97 5.32 -2.80 4.41
N ILE A 98 4.13 -2.23 4.66
CA ILE A 98 3.53 -2.22 5.99
C ILE A 98 2.97 -3.60 6.39
N ALA A 99 2.46 -4.39 5.45
CA ALA A 99 2.09 -5.78 5.70
C ALA A 99 3.32 -6.63 6.07
N ILE A 100 4.44 -6.42 5.36
CA ILE A 100 5.74 -7.01 5.68
C ILE A 100 6.23 -6.54 7.07
N ALA A 101 6.13 -5.25 7.38
CA ALA A 101 6.50 -4.70 8.69
C ALA A 101 5.57 -5.18 9.83
N GLY A 102 4.28 -5.39 9.58
CA GLY A 102 3.35 -5.97 10.55
C GLY A 102 3.67 -7.45 10.84
N ARG A 103 4.12 -8.19 9.82
CA ARG A 103 4.64 -9.56 10.00
C ARG A 103 5.97 -9.57 10.78
N PHE A 104 6.83 -8.56 10.56
CA PHE A 104 8.08 -8.35 11.30
C PHE A 104 7.86 -8.16 12.80
N ALA A 105 6.81 -7.44 13.20
CA ALA A 105 6.47 -7.24 14.61
C ALA A 105 6.04 -8.53 15.35
N LEU A 106 5.66 -9.58 14.61
CA LEU A 106 5.18 -10.87 15.14
C LEU A 106 6.20 -12.02 14.95
N ALA A 107 7.36 -11.74 14.35
CA ALA A 107 8.37 -12.73 13.99
C ALA A 107 9.35 -13.01 15.16
N THR A 108 9.72 -14.28 15.37
CA THR A 108 10.79 -14.68 16.31
C THR A 108 12.17 -14.18 15.82
N GLY A 109 13.20 -14.20 16.68
CA GLY A 109 14.51 -13.61 16.41
C GLY A 109 15.16 -14.01 15.07
N GLU A 110 15.09 -15.28 14.67
CA GLU A 110 15.61 -15.75 13.37
C GLU A 110 14.80 -15.24 12.18
N ALA A 111 13.46 -15.23 12.27
CA ALA A 111 12.61 -14.71 11.22
C ALA A 111 12.79 -13.20 11.02
N ARG A 112 13.15 -12.48 12.10
CA ARG A 112 13.48 -11.05 12.06
C ARG A 112 14.74 -10.77 11.23
N ALA A 113 15.80 -11.57 11.41
CA ALA A 113 17.04 -11.46 10.66
C ALA A 113 16.88 -11.80 9.17
N ILE A 114 15.99 -12.74 8.82
CA ILE A 114 15.68 -13.07 7.43
C ILE A 114 14.92 -11.92 6.76
N VAL A 115 13.92 -11.34 7.45
CA VAL A 115 13.16 -10.19 6.94
C VAL A 115 14.04 -8.95 6.76
N GLU A 116 14.96 -8.66 7.69
CA GLU A 116 15.95 -7.58 7.54
C GLU A 116 16.82 -7.77 6.30
N LYS A 117 17.26 -9.01 6.02
CA LYS A 117 17.99 -9.32 4.78
C LYS A 117 17.11 -9.15 3.54
N VAL A 118 15.82 -9.49 3.59
CA VAL A 118 14.90 -9.25 2.47
C VAL A 118 14.66 -7.75 2.24
N ILE A 119 14.53 -6.94 3.29
CA ILE A 119 14.42 -5.47 3.17
C ILE A 119 15.71 -4.86 2.61
N ALA A 120 16.88 -5.37 3.01
CA ALA A 120 18.15 -4.94 2.44
C ALA A 120 18.25 -5.29 0.94
N VAL A 121 17.76 -6.48 0.54
CA VAL A 121 17.70 -6.88 -0.88
C VAL A 121 16.64 -6.09 -1.65
N ASP A 122 15.52 -5.68 -1.03
CA ASP A 122 14.52 -4.78 -1.63
C ASP A 122 15.12 -3.41 -1.97
N ARG A 123 15.89 -2.83 -1.04
CA ARG A 123 16.57 -1.54 -1.25
C ARG A 123 17.54 -1.58 -2.44
N ASP A 124 18.27 -2.68 -2.59
CA ASP A 124 19.37 -2.78 -3.55
C ASP A 124 18.93 -3.46 -4.88
N HIS A 125 17.88 -4.30 -4.85
CA HIS A 125 17.34 -5.10 -5.96
C HIS A 125 15.82 -5.36 -5.85
N PRO A 126 14.97 -4.33 -6.02
CA PRO A 126 13.52 -4.40 -5.78
C PRO A 126 12.79 -5.43 -6.67
N GLN A 127 13.31 -5.75 -7.85
CA GLN A 127 12.76 -6.76 -8.75
C GLN A 127 12.74 -8.20 -8.20
N LEU A 128 13.50 -8.49 -7.14
CA LEU A 128 13.58 -9.81 -6.51
C LEU A 128 12.50 -10.04 -5.44
N VAL A 129 11.83 -8.98 -5.01
CA VAL A 129 10.85 -9.00 -3.90
C VAL A 129 9.73 -10.02 -4.10
N PRO A 130 9.09 -10.15 -5.28
CA PRO A 130 8.01 -11.12 -5.45
C PRO A 130 8.46 -12.57 -5.23
N LYS A 131 9.69 -12.92 -5.67
CA LYS A 131 10.26 -14.25 -5.46
C LYS A 131 10.65 -14.47 -4.00
N LEU A 132 11.17 -13.43 -3.33
CA LEU A 132 11.52 -13.49 -1.92
C LEU A 132 10.29 -13.61 -1.03
N SER A 133 9.18 -12.92 -1.33
CA SER A 133 7.92 -13.02 -0.60
C SER A 133 7.37 -14.46 -0.60
N VAL A 134 7.44 -15.17 -1.73
CA VAL A 134 7.01 -16.58 -1.83
C VAL A 134 7.86 -17.49 -0.94
N ILE A 135 9.17 -17.29 -0.93
CA ILE A 135 10.09 -18.07 -0.09
C ILE A 135 9.85 -17.76 1.40
N LEU A 136 9.59 -16.49 1.73
CA LEU A 136 9.32 -16.06 3.09
C LEU A 136 8.00 -16.61 3.61
N ASP A 137 6.96 -16.64 2.77
CA ASP A 137 5.65 -17.23 3.08
C ASP A 137 5.80 -18.74 3.35
N ALA A 138 6.51 -19.48 2.49
CA ALA A 138 6.78 -20.90 2.67
C ALA A 138 7.55 -21.20 3.98
N TYR A 139 8.54 -20.35 4.32
CA TYR A 139 9.31 -20.50 5.55
C TYR A 139 8.46 -20.21 6.80
N LEU A 140 7.70 -19.11 6.81
CA LEU A 140 6.86 -18.72 7.95
C LEU A 140 5.71 -19.69 8.19
N ASP A 141 5.11 -20.23 7.13
CA ASP A 141 4.09 -21.28 7.24
C ASP A 141 4.69 -22.58 7.78
N GLY A 142 5.90 -22.94 7.35
CA GLY A 142 6.66 -24.07 7.93
C GLY A 142 6.92 -23.91 9.43
N VAL A 143 7.27 -22.70 9.89
CA VAL A 143 7.51 -22.39 11.31
C VAL A 143 6.21 -22.43 12.13
N ARG A 144 5.07 -21.98 11.58
CA ARG A 144 3.75 -22.07 12.22
C ARG A 144 3.26 -23.50 12.42
N VAL A 145 3.62 -24.42 11.54
CA VAL A 145 3.25 -25.85 11.66
C VAL A 145 4.07 -26.53 12.78
N HIS A 146 5.33 -26.14 12.97
CA HIS A 146 6.19 -26.72 14.01
C HIS A 146 5.89 -26.21 15.43
N SER A 147 5.36 -25.00 15.58
CA SER A 147 5.01 -24.43 16.90
C SER A 147 3.68 -24.92 17.48
N ARG A 148 2.82 -25.59 16.68
CA ARG A 148 1.57 -26.20 17.15
C ARG A 148 1.69 -27.66 17.59
N ARG A 149 2.88 -28.27 17.48
CA ARG A 149 3.18 -29.62 18.00
C ARG A 149 4.09 -29.52 19.22
N ARG A 150 3.62 -28.95 20.31
CA ARG A 150 4.15 -29.19 21.67
C ARG A 150 3.04 -28.98 22.69
#